data_AF-A0A3D3BX72-F1
#
_entry.id   AF-A0A3D3BX72-F1
#
_cell.length_a   1.000
_cell.length_b   1.000
_cell.length_c   1.000
_cell.angle_alpha   90.00
_cell.angle_beta   90.00
_cell.angle_gamma   90.00
#
_symmetry.space_group_name_H-M   'P 1'
#
loop_
_entity.id
_entity.type
_entity.pdbx_description
1 polymer ?
#
loop_
_entity_poly.entity_id
_entity_poly.type
_entity_poly.pdbx_seq_one_letter_code
_entity_poly.pdbx_strand_id
1 'polypeptide(L)'
;ERGNKGAALTTYISLAGRYLVLMPNNPKAGGISRRIEGDDRSEIREALRVLEIPDGMGLIVRTAGVGKEHEELQWDLDYLLALWDA
;
A
#
# COMPACT_ATOMS: atom_id res chain seq x y z
N GLU A 1 -12.25 -26.54 1.17
CA GLU A 1 -12.99 -25.44 1.82
C GLU A 1 -12.72 -25.44 3.33
N ARG A 2 -12.66 -24.29 3.98
CA ARG A 2 -12.51 -24.22 5.44
C ARG A 2 -13.89 -24.54 6.08
N GLY A 3 -14.04 -25.73 6.65
CA GLY A 3 -15.21 -26.16 7.43
C GLY A 3 -15.25 -25.53 8.83
N ASN A 4 -15.37 -26.32 9.90
CA ASN A 4 -15.46 -25.85 11.30
C ASN A 4 -14.18 -25.24 11.91
N LYS A 5 -13.20 -24.82 11.10
CA LYS A 5 -11.97 -24.20 11.61
C LYS A 5 -12.23 -22.72 11.91
N GLY A 6 -11.80 -22.26 13.09
CA GLY A 6 -11.91 -20.86 13.48
C GLY A 6 -11.21 -19.89 12.52
N ALA A 7 -11.55 -18.60 12.63
CA ALA A 7 -10.93 -17.56 11.83
C ALA A 7 -9.42 -17.50 12.08
N ALA A 8 -8.65 -17.35 10.99
CA ALA A 8 -7.23 -17.03 11.13
C ALA A 8 -7.11 -15.52 11.29
N LEU A 9 -6.38 -15.08 12.31
CA LEU A 9 -6.20 -13.68 12.64
C LEU A 9 -4.73 -13.30 12.47
N THR A 10 -4.49 -12.01 12.22
CA THR A 10 -3.15 -11.41 12.12
C THR A 10 -3.14 -10.12 12.91
N THR A 11 -2.01 -9.84 13.57
CA THR A 11 -1.75 -8.51 14.13
C THR A 11 -1.19 -7.57 13.08
N TYR A 12 -0.63 -8.07 11.97
CA TYR A 12 -0.22 -7.24 10.84
C TYR A 12 -1.44 -6.77 10.07
N ILE A 13 -1.81 -5.51 10.26
CA ILE A 13 -2.99 -4.89 9.66
C ILE A 13 -2.61 -4.38 8.27
N SER A 14 -3.57 -4.44 7.35
CA SER A 14 -3.45 -3.87 6.01
C SER A 14 -4.69 -3.04 5.69
N LEU A 15 -4.51 -1.78 5.35
CA LEU A 15 -5.59 -0.87 4.95
C LEU A 15 -5.51 -0.64 3.44
N ALA A 16 -6.47 -1.18 2.69
CA ALA A 16 -6.48 -1.06 1.23
C ALA A 16 -7.23 0.20 0.79
N GLY A 17 -6.49 1.16 0.23
CA GLY A 17 -7.02 2.38 -0.39
C GLY A 17 -7.32 2.16 -1.87
N ARG A 18 -7.50 3.26 -2.62
CA ARG A 18 -7.82 3.19 -4.05
C ARG A 18 -6.64 2.71 -4.87
N TYR A 19 -5.45 3.25 -4.59
CA TYR A 19 -4.21 3.02 -5.32
C TYR A 19 -3.16 2.32 -4.47
N LEU A 20 -3.25 2.46 -3.15
CA LEU A 20 -2.25 1.98 -2.21
C LEU A 20 -2.83 0.96 -1.23
N VAL A 21 -1.95 0.21 -0.58
CA VAL A 21 -2.24 -0.58 0.62
C VAL A 21 -1.23 -0.18 1.68
N LEU A 22 -1.72 0.42 2.77
CA LEU A 22 -0.91 0.78 3.93
C LEU A 22 -0.77 -0.42 4.87
N MET A 23 0.45 -0.67 5.31
CA MET A 23 0.82 -1.70 6.28
C MET A 23 1.40 -0.99 7.52
N PRO A 24 0.57 -0.43 8.41
CA PRO A 24 1.02 0.52 9.43
C PRO A 24 1.95 -0.06 10.50
N ASN A 25 2.03 -1.39 10.61
CA ASN A 25 2.85 -2.08 11.61
C ASN A 25 3.79 -3.12 11.00
N ASN A 26 4.14 -2.95 9.72
CA ASN A 26 5.09 -3.82 9.04
C ASN A 26 5.99 -3.01 8.09
N PRO A 27 7.12 -2.47 8.57
CA PRO A 27 8.03 -1.67 7.74
C PRO A 27 8.71 -2.50 6.64
N LYS A 28 8.71 -3.84 6.78
CA LYS A 28 9.26 -4.74 5.77
C LYS A 28 8.28 -5.00 4.62
N ALA A 29 6.99 -4.70 4.81
CA ALA A 29 5.97 -4.90 3.80
C ALA A 29 5.87 -3.67 2.90
N GLY A 30 6.63 -3.66 1.81
CA GLY A 30 6.53 -2.60 0.82
C GLY A 30 6.75 -3.10 -0.60
N GLY A 31 6.30 -2.31 -1.58
CA GLY A 31 6.67 -2.51 -2.98
C GLY A 31 5.54 -2.24 -3.97
N ILE A 32 5.68 -2.84 -5.15
CA ILE A 32 4.81 -2.62 -6.31
C ILE A 32 4.13 -3.93 -6.65
N SER A 33 2.82 -3.90 -6.90
CA SER A 33 2.03 -5.05 -7.35
C SER A 33 2.78 -5.86 -8.41
N ARG A 34 2.81 -7.19 -8.24
CA ARG A 34 3.47 -8.11 -9.18
C ARG A 34 2.87 -8.11 -10.58
N ARG A 35 1.67 -7.54 -10.77
CA ARG A 35 1.03 -7.39 -12.08
C ARG A 35 1.56 -6.18 -12.87
N ILE A 36 2.43 -5.36 -12.27
CA ILE A 36 3.01 -4.18 -12.89
C ILE A 36 4.46 -4.53 -13.24
N GLU A 37 4.77 -4.43 -14.52
CA GLU A 37 6.02 -4.87 -15.13
C GLU A 37 6.51 -3.78 -16.10
N GLY A 38 7.73 -3.92 -16.62
CA GLY A 38 8.29 -3.00 -17.61
C GLY A 38 8.44 -1.56 -17.11
N ASP A 39 8.18 -0.61 -17.99
CA ASP A 39 8.40 0.82 -17.75
C ASP A 39 7.48 1.38 -16.66
N ASP A 40 6.21 0.94 -16.61
CA ASP A 40 5.25 1.29 -15.54
C ASP A 40 5.80 1.01 -14.14
N ARG A 41 6.55 -0.10 -13.99
CA ARG A 41 7.15 -0.48 -12.71
C ARG A 41 8.26 0.50 -12.30
N SER A 42 9.01 1.00 -13.28
CA SER A 42 10.08 1.97 -13.04
C SER A 42 9.51 3.33 -12.68
N GLU A 43 8.47 3.78 -13.39
CA GLU A 43 7.78 5.04 -13.11
C GLU A 43 7.17 5.06 -11.70
N ILE A 44 6.45 4.00 -11.33
CA ILE A 44 5.88 3.89 -9.98
C ILE A 44 6.97 3.85 -8.92
N ARG A 45 8.12 3.23 -9.21
CA ARG A 45 9.23 3.19 -8.26
C ARG A 45 9.78 4.59 -7.99
N GLU A 46 9.82 5.46 -8.99
CA GLU A 46 10.21 6.86 -8.80
C GLU A 46 9.11 7.66 -8.09
N ALA A 47 7.84 7.48 -8.44
CA ALA A 47 6.73 8.11 -7.74
C ALA A 47 6.66 7.72 -6.25
N LEU A 48 7.00 6.47 -5.91
CA LEU A 48 7.09 6.02 -4.51
C LEU A 48 8.20 6.72 -3.70
N ARG A 49 9.28 7.20 -4.34
CA ARG A 49 10.39 7.86 -3.62
C ARG A 49 10.03 9.24 -3.11
N VAL A 50 9.02 9.88 -3.72
CA VAL A 50 8.58 11.22 -3.34
C VAL A 50 7.41 11.21 -2.36
N LEU A 51 6.87 10.03 -2.02
CA LEU A 51 5.81 9.92 -1.02
C LEU A 51 6.37 10.06 0.40
N GLU A 52 5.64 10.80 1.22
CA GLU A 52 5.96 11.00 2.63
C GLU A 52 5.34 9.88 3.46
N ILE A 53 6.10 8.81 3.68
CA ILE A 53 5.66 7.65 4.44
C ILE A 53 6.24 7.72 5.85
N PRO A 54 5.42 7.71 6.93
CA PRO A 54 5.93 7.68 8.29
C PRO A 54 6.81 6.46 8.58
N ASP A 55 7.79 6.66 9.45
CA ASP A 55 8.70 5.59 9.87
C ASP A 55 7.95 4.40 10.47
N GLY A 56 8.44 3.19 10.17
CA GLY A 56 7.85 1.96 10.69
C GLY A 56 6.64 1.44 9.89
N MET A 57 6.19 2.18 8.88
CA MET A 57 5.08 1.75 8.02
C MET A 57 5.56 1.22 6.67
N GLY A 58 4.76 0.31 6.12
CA GLY A 58 4.97 -0.27 4.80
C GLY A 58 3.88 0.15 3.81
N LEU A 59 4.20 0.22 2.52
CA LEU A 59 3.26 0.63 1.48
C LEU A 59 3.37 -0.24 0.23
N ILE A 60 2.22 -0.70 -0.29
CA ILE A 60 2.16 -1.47 -1.53
C ILE A 60 1.31 -0.74 -2.58
N VAL A 61 1.86 -0.52 -3.77
CA VAL A 61 1.11 0.06 -4.89
C VAL A 61 0.27 -1.01 -5.59
N ARG A 62 -1.03 -0.74 -5.73
CA ARG A 62 -2.00 -1.57 -6.46
C ARG A 62 -1.88 -1.32 -7.95
N THR A 63 -2.33 -2.28 -8.76
CA THR A 63 -2.40 -2.12 -10.23
C THR A 63 -3.22 -0.92 -10.69
N ALA A 64 -4.20 -0.48 -9.89
CA ALA A 64 -4.96 0.74 -10.18
C ALA A 64 -4.17 2.04 -10.02
N GLY A 65 -2.99 1.99 -9.39
CA GLY A 65 -2.08 3.13 -9.20
C GLY A 65 -1.12 3.37 -10.37
N VAL A 66 -1.18 2.57 -11.44
CA VAL A 66 -0.38 2.79 -12.65
C VAL A 66 -0.82 4.07 -13.35
N GLY A 67 0.14 4.89 -13.78
CA GLY A 67 -0.11 6.17 -14.46
C GLY A 67 -0.74 7.23 -13.57
N LYS A 68 -0.63 7.08 -12.25
CA LYS A 68 -1.12 8.07 -11.28
C LYS A 68 -0.02 9.03 -10.88
N GLU A 69 -0.39 10.31 -10.80
CA GLU A 69 0.50 11.36 -10.35
C GLU A 69 0.81 11.19 -8.86
N HIS A 70 1.98 11.68 -8.45
CA HIS A 70 2.44 11.59 -7.06
C HIS A 70 1.44 12.21 -6.07
N GLU A 71 0.77 13.31 -6.44
CA GLU A 71 -0.26 13.97 -5.64
C GLU A 71 -1.47 13.07 -5.38
N GLU A 72 -1.93 12.32 -6.39
CA GLU A 72 -3.05 11.38 -6.24
C GLU A 72 -2.68 10.22 -5.31
N LEU A 73 -1.41 9.78 -5.36
CA LEU A 73 -0.90 8.73 -4.47
C LEU A 73 -0.72 9.25 -3.04
N GLN A 74 -0.22 10.47 -2.85
CA GLN A 74 -0.08 11.08 -1.53
C GLN A 74 -1.44 11.29 -0.87
N TRP A 75 -2.46 11.76 -1.60
CA TRP A 75 -3.81 11.90 -1.05
C TRP A 75 -4.43 10.56 -0.62
N ASP A 76 -4.22 9.48 -1.39
CA ASP A 76 -4.67 8.14 -0.97
C ASP A 76 -3.91 7.68 0.29
N LEU A 77 -2.61 7.98 0.40
CA LEU A 77 -1.82 7.70 1.60
C LEU A 77 -2.31 8.50 2.81
N ASP A 78 -2.51 9.80 2.69
CA ASP A 78 -2.98 10.68 3.76
C ASP A 78 -4.33 10.22 4.31
N TYR A 79 -5.24 9.80 3.42
CA TYR A 79 -6.51 9.21 3.82
C TYR A 79 -6.31 7.91 4.63
N LEU A 80 -5.41 7.03 4.18
CA LEU A 80 -5.14 5.76 4.89
C LEU A 80 -4.46 5.99 6.25
N LEU A 81 -3.61 7.02 6.37
CA LEU A 81 -3.00 7.43 7.64
C LEU A 81 -4.05 7.97 8.60
N ALA A 82 -4.92 8.89 8.14
CA ALA A 82 -6.02 9.39 8.96
C ALA A 82 -6.98 8.29 9.41
N LEU A 83 -7.23 7.28 8.55
CA LEU A 83 -8.03 6.11 8.89
C LEU A 83 -7.35 5.24 9.96
N TRP A 84 -6.02 5.17 9.97
CA TRP A 84 -5.26 4.41 10.97
C TRP A 84 -5.22 5.12 12.34
N ASP A 85 -5.16 6.45 12.33
CA ASP A 85 -5.10 7.26 13.56
C ASP A 85 -6.46 7.40 14.28
N ALA A 86 -7.57 7.10 13.60
CA ALA A 86 -8.94 7.20 14.11
C ALA A 86 -9.31 6.08 15.10
#